data_AF-A0A957RVF8-F1
#
_entry.id   AF-A0A957RVF8-F1
#
_cell.length_a   1.000
_cell.length_b   1.000
_cell.length_c   1.000
_cell.angle_alpha   90.00
_cell.angle_beta   90.00
_cell.angle_gamma   90.00
#
_symmetry.space_group_name_H-M   'P 1'
#
loop_
_entity.id
_entity.type
_entity.pdbx_description
1 polymer ?
#
loop_
_entity_poly.entity_id
_entity_poly.type
_entity_poly.pdbx_seq_one_letter_code
_entity_poly.pdbx_strand_id
1 'polypeptide(L)'
;EMLARGDELEANLLKLIDGYIERAGLDIPPERMPPLRDGYAAPPITALDLAAAGISTVIWAMGYTWDYSFVQLPVVDADGYPLQQRGVTAYPGLYFLGLHWLHTRKSALLLGVGEDSAYVAGHILDRR
;
A
#
# COMPACT_ATOMS: atom_id res chain seq x y z
N GLU A 1 -12.91 15.88 -2.20
CA GLU A 1 -11.72 16.36 -1.47
C GLU A 1 -10.50 15.44 -1.63
N MET A 2 -10.66 14.11 -1.53
CA MET A 2 -9.53 13.16 -1.64
C MET A 2 -8.98 12.96 -3.07
N LEU A 3 -9.84 12.96 -4.10
CA LEU A 3 -9.43 12.79 -5.51
C LEU A 3 -8.57 13.96 -6.02
N ALA A 4 -9.04 15.19 -5.84
CA ALA A 4 -8.30 16.39 -6.27
C ALA A 4 -6.89 16.49 -5.64
N ARG A 5 -6.73 16.06 -4.38
CA ARG A 5 -5.39 15.97 -3.74
C ARG A 5 -4.53 14.86 -4.34
N GLY A 6 -5.14 13.77 -4.80
CA GLY A 6 -4.47 12.72 -5.55
C GLY A 6 -3.91 13.24 -6.88
N ASP A 7 -4.76 13.94 -7.66
CA ASP A 7 -4.38 14.53 -8.94
C ASP A 7 -3.25 15.56 -8.76
N GLU A 8 -3.31 16.37 -7.71
CA GLU A 8 -2.26 17.36 -7.40
C GLU A 8 -0.93 16.68 -7.03
N LEU A 9 -0.98 15.60 -6.24
CA LEU A 9 0.21 14.81 -5.90
C LEU A 9 0.84 14.16 -7.13
N GLU A 10 0.03 13.61 -8.03
CA GLU A 10 0.48 13.06 -9.30
C GLU A 10 1.17 14.14 -10.16
N ALA A 11 0.50 15.28 -10.37
CA ALA A 11 1.04 16.38 -11.16
C ALA A 11 2.37 16.91 -10.59
N ASN A 12 2.51 16.95 -9.26
CA ASN A 12 3.76 17.37 -8.61
C ASN A 12 4.86 16.31 -8.74
N LEU A 13 4.52 15.01 -8.67
CA LEU A 13 5.47 13.93 -8.89
C LEU A 13 6.00 13.93 -10.32
N LEU A 14 5.13 14.12 -11.32
CA LEU A 14 5.52 14.18 -12.73
C LEU A 14 6.52 15.32 -12.97
N LYS A 15 6.27 16.52 -12.43
CA LYS A 15 7.23 17.65 -12.50
C LYS A 15 8.59 17.33 -11.89
N LEU A 16 8.62 16.57 -10.79
CA LEU A 16 9.87 16.15 -10.16
C LEU A 16 10.66 15.18 -11.04
N ILE A 17 9.96 14.28 -11.72
CA ILE A 17 10.54 13.32 -12.67
C ILE A 17 11.08 14.07 -13.89
N ASP A 18 10.27 14.93 -14.53
CA ASP A 18 10.68 15.73 -15.69
C ASP A 18 11.91 16.59 -15.37
N GLY A 19 11.91 17.26 -14.21
CA GLY A 19 13.07 18.02 -13.77
C GLY A 19 14.32 17.15 -13.55
N TYR A 20 14.17 15.88 -13.15
CA TYR A 20 15.30 14.95 -13.07
C TYR A 20 15.80 14.56 -14.46
N ILE A 21 14.90 14.24 -15.40
CA ILE A 21 15.23 13.91 -16.80
C ILE A 21 16.08 15.02 -17.43
N GLU A 22 15.64 16.28 -17.27
CA GLU A 22 16.36 17.45 -17.77
C GLU A 22 17.76 17.58 -17.16
N ARG A 23 17.87 17.49 -15.83
CA ARG A 23 19.17 17.59 -15.12
C ARG A 23 20.13 16.46 -15.46
N ALA A 24 19.60 15.26 -15.70
CA ALA A 24 20.38 14.07 -16.04
C ALA A 24 20.72 14.00 -17.55
N GLY A 25 20.13 14.86 -18.39
CA GLY A 25 20.35 14.87 -19.84
C GLY A 25 19.83 13.62 -20.53
N LEU A 26 18.76 13.01 -20.00
CA LEU A 26 18.18 11.79 -20.54
C LEU A 26 17.28 12.11 -21.74
N ASP A 27 17.50 11.42 -22.86
CA ASP A 27 16.67 11.55 -24.07
C ASP A 27 15.43 10.64 -23.93
N ILE A 28 14.40 11.17 -23.26
CA ILE A 28 13.14 10.48 -23.00
C ILE A 28 12.01 11.27 -23.69
N PRO A 29 11.15 10.63 -24.49
CA PRO A 29 10.03 11.30 -25.12
C PRO A 29 9.06 11.86 -24.08
N PRO A 30 8.54 13.09 -24.24
CA PRO A 30 7.64 13.71 -23.28
C PRO A 30 6.29 12.98 -23.25
N GLU A 31 5.81 12.66 -22.05
CA GLU A 31 4.49 12.06 -21.85
C GLU A 31 3.41 13.15 -21.79
N ARG A 32 2.26 12.89 -22.41
CA ARG A 32 1.05 13.72 -22.26
C ARG A 32 -0.06 12.84 -21.74
N MET A 33 -0.38 12.99 -20.46
CA MET A 33 -1.54 12.31 -19.89
C MET A 33 -2.83 13.00 -20.35
N PRO A 34 -3.85 12.25 -20.79
CA PRO A 34 -5.16 12.82 -21.04
C PRO A 34 -5.74 13.36 -19.72
N PRO A 35 -6.58 14.41 -19.75
CA PRO A 35 -7.25 14.87 -18.55
C PRO A 35 -8.12 13.74 -18.00
N LEU A 36 -7.79 13.28 -16.79
CA LEU A 36 -8.59 12.31 -16.07
C LEU A 36 -9.97 12.93 -15.80
N ARG A 37 -11.03 12.18 -16.11
CA ARG A 37 -12.41 12.57 -15.81
C ARG A 37 -12.95 11.57 -14.80
N ASP A 38 -13.74 12.05 -13.86
CA ASP A 38 -14.43 11.18 -12.92
C ASP A 38 -15.37 10.23 -13.67
N GLY A 39 -15.27 8.94 -13.33
CA GLY A 39 -16.09 7.88 -13.89
C GLY A 39 -15.45 7.17 -15.10
N TYR A 40 -15.77 5.89 -15.25
CA TYR A 40 -15.47 5.17 -16.47
C TYR A 40 -16.33 5.77 -17.59
N ALA A 41 -15.71 6.20 -18.69
CA ALA A 41 -16.44 6.60 -19.90
C ALA A 41 -17.20 5.43 -20.55
N ALA A 42 -17.09 4.23 -19.99
CA ALA A 42 -17.77 3.02 -20.41
C ALA A 42 -18.96 2.71 -19.48
N PRO A 43 -20.12 2.29 -20.03
CA PRO A 43 -21.21 1.78 -19.20
C PRO A 43 -20.74 0.57 -18.38
N PRO A 44 -21.20 0.42 -17.13
CA PRO A 44 -20.80 -0.70 -16.28
C PRO A 44 -21.26 -2.02 -16.89
N ILE A 45 -20.36 -3.00 -16.97
CA ILE A 45 -20.69 -4.36 -17.37
C ILE A 45 -21.30 -5.06 -16.16
N THR A 46 -22.62 -5.27 -16.17
CA THR A 46 -23.36 -5.92 -15.07
C THR A 46 -23.51 -7.43 -15.27
N ALA A 47 -23.25 -7.92 -16.48
CA ALA A 47 -23.25 -9.34 -16.82
C ALA A 47 -22.22 -9.60 -17.94
N LEU A 48 -21.54 -10.73 -17.86
CA LEU A 48 -20.57 -11.18 -18.86
C LEU A 48 -20.72 -12.69 -19.05
N ASP A 49 -20.99 -13.11 -20.29
CA ASP A 49 -20.89 -14.51 -20.66
C ASP A 49 -19.42 -14.84 -20.90
N LEU A 50 -18.81 -15.56 -19.95
CA LEU A 50 -17.39 -15.91 -20.00
C LEU A 50 -17.08 -16.82 -21.19
N ALA A 51 -17.97 -17.74 -21.55
CA ALA A 51 -17.75 -18.67 -22.65
C ALA A 51 -17.81 -17.94 -24.00
N ALA A 52 -18.82 -17.08 -24.19
CA ALA A 52 -18.92 -16.24 -25.38
C ALA A 52 -17.74 -15.25 -25.51
N ALA A 53 -17.21 -14.78 -24.38
CA ALA A 53 -16.02 -13.93 -24.33
C ALA A 53 -14.68 -14.69 -24.48
N GLY A 54 -14.71 -16.03 -24.55
CA GLY A 54 -13.49 -16.86 -24.62
C GLY A 54 -12.65 -16.85 -23.33
N ILE A 55 -13.23 -16.45 -22.20
CA ILE A 55 -12.56 -16.41 -20.90
C ILE A 55 -12.71 -17.77 -20.22
N SER A 56 -11.59 -18.47 -20.01
CA SER A 56 -11.57 -19.79 -19.36
C SER A 56 -11.14 -19.77 -17.90
N THR A 57 -10.53 -18.68 -17.44
CA THR A 57 -9.96 -18.56 -16.09
C THR A 57 -10.17 -17.15 -15.55
N VAL A 58 -10.54 -17.05 -14.27
CA VAL A 58 -10.64 -15.80 -13.52
C VAL A 58 -9.66 -15.86 -12.36
N ILE A 59 -8.75 -14.88 -12.28
CA ILE A 59 -7.82 -14.73 -11.15
C ILE A 59 -8.33 -13.58 -10.29
N TRP A 60 -8.70 -13.88 -9.05
CA TRP A 60 -9.16 -12.87 -8.10
C TRP A 60 -7.97 -12.25 -7.37
N ALA A 61 -7.58 -11.03 -7.76
CA ALA A 61 -6.43 -10.31 -7.22
C ALA A 61 -6.84 -9.01 -6.48
N MET A 62 -7.91 -9.07 -5.70
CA MET A 62 -8.52 -7.91 -5.02
C MET A 62 -7.90 -7.59 -3.64
N GLY A 63 -6.69 -8.06 -3.38
CA GLY A 63 -6.00 -7.88 -2.09
C GLY A 63 -6.29 -9.00 -1.08
N TYR A 64 -6.05 -8.69 0.20
CA TYR A 64 -6.19 -9.62 1.33
C TYR A 64 -6.70 -8.87 2.57
N THR A 65 -7.15 -9.60 3.59
CA THR A 65 -7.51 -9.07 4.91
C THR A 65 -6.65 -9.73 5.98
N TRP A 66 -6.43 -9.06 7.11
CA TRP A 66 -5.75 -9.68 8.24
C TRP A 66 -6.72 -10.57 9.02
N ASP A 67 -6.25 -11.74 9.46
CA ASP A 67 -6.97 -12.61 10.39
C ASP A 67 -6.14 -12.75 11.68
N TYR A 68 -6.60 -12.06 12.73
CA TYR A 68 -5.99 -12.10 14.06
C TYR A 68 -6.79 -12.97 15.05
N SER A 69 -7.70 -13.82 14.57
CA SER A 69 -8.58 -14.65 15.42
C SER A 69 -7.83 -15.58 16.38
N PHE A 70 -6.59 -15.97 16.03
CA PHE A 70 -5.73 -16.77 16.90
C PHE A 70 -5.14 -15.97 18.08
N VAL A 71 -5.07 -14.64 17.98
CA VAL A 71 -4.57 -13.76 19.04
C VAL A 71 -5.73 -13.39 19.96
N GLN A 72 -5.88 -14.13 21.06
CA GLN A 72 -6.97 -13.94 22.04
C GLN A 72 -6.73 -12.74 22.99
N LEU A 73 -6.32 -11.60 22.44
CA LEU A 73 -6.09 -10.34 23.14
C LEU A 73 -6.73 -9.19 22.33
N PRO A 74 -7.20 -8.11 22.97
CA PRO A 74 -7.76 -6.96 22.26
C PRO A 74 -6.62 -6.11 21.66
N VAL A 75 -6.05 -6.61 20.57
CA VAL A 75 -4.84 -6.07 19.93
C VAL A 75 -5.14 -5.32 18.63
N VAL A 76 -6.42 -5.14 18.31
CA VAL A 76 -6.89 -4.43 17.12
C VAL A 76 -7.92 -3.36 17.47
N ASP A 77 -8.03 -2.34 16.63
CA ASP A 77 -9.08 -1.33 16.71
C ASP A 77 -10.40 -1.80 16.06
N ALA A 78 -11.37 -0.88 15.96
CA ALA A 78 -12.68 -1.16 15.37
C ALA A 78 -12.63 -1.51 13.88
N ASP A 79 -11.56 -1.13 13.18
CA ASP A 79 -11.32 -1.42 11.76
C ASP A 79 -10.48 -2.69 11.57
N GLY A 80 -10.11 -3.37 12.66
CA GLY A 80 -9.28 -4.56 12.65
C GLY A 80 -7.78 -4.28 12.48
N TYR A 81 -7.35 -3.02 12.60
CA TYR A 81 -5.95 -2.65 12.49
C TYR A 81 -5.21 -2.89 13.81
N PRO A 82 -3.98 -3.44 13.79
CA PRO A 82 -3.23 -3.66 15.02
C PRO A 82 -2.92 -2.39 15.82
N LEU A 83 -3.24 -2.43 17.12
CA LEU A 83 -2.90 -1.41 18.11
C LEU A 83 -1.42 -1.54 18.49
N GLN A 84 -0.57 -0.74 17.84
CA GLN A 84 0.87 -0.77 18.02
C GLN A 84 1.52 0.60 17.83
N GLN A 85 2.74 0.75 18.36
CA GLN A 85 3.65 1.83 18.02
C GLN A 85 4.96 1.24 17.50
N ARG A 86 5.23 1.44 16.19
CA ARG A 86 6.39 0.86 15.47
C ARG A 86 6.60 -0.65 15.69
N GLY A 87 5.51 -1.40 15.74
CA GLY A 87 5.46 -2.85 15.94
C GLY A 87 5.36 -3.27 17.40
N VAL A 88 5.51 -2.36 18.37
CA VAL A 88 5.41 -2.67 19.80
C VAL A 88 3.96 -2.52 20.28
N THR A 89 3.41 -3.55 20.92
CA THR A 89 2.06 -3.51 21.49
C THR A 89 2.07 -3.15 22.97
N ALA A 90 0.90 -2.88 23.54
CA ALA A 90 0.74 -2.74 24.99
C ALA A 90 0.92 -4.06 25.76
N TYR A 91 0.93 -5.21 25.06
CA TYR A 91 1.09 -6.53 25.65
C TYR A 91 2.55 -6.98 25.61
N PRO A 92 3.24 -7.11 26.76
CA PRO A 92 4.63 -7.54 26.79
C PRO A 92 4.83 -8.89 26.10
N GLY A 93 5.77 -8.95 25.16
CA GLY A 93 6.07 -10.16 24.38
C GLY A 93 5.31 -10.30 23.07
N LEU A 94 4.33 -9.42 22.79
CA LEU A 94 3.60 -9.39 21.53
C LEU A 94 4.02 -8.19 20.67
N TYR A 95 4.33 -8.47 19.40
CA TYR A 95 4.79 -7.50 18.41
C TYR A 95 4.15 -7.74 17.05
N PHE A 96 4.07 -6.68 16.24
CA PHE A 96 3.64 -6.74 14.84
C PHE A 96 4.77 -6.30 13.91
N LEU A 97 4.87 -6.96 12.75
CA LEU A 97 5.82 -6.63 11.68
C LEU A 97 5.13 -6.75 10.32
N GLY A 98 5.70 -6.07 9.32
CA GLY A 98 5.19 -6.13 7.94
C GLY A 98 3.87 -5.40 7.71
N LEU A 99 3.41 -4.58 8.67
CA LEU A 99 2.24 -3.72 8.48
C LEU A 99 2.61 -2.49 7.64
N HIS A 100 1.61 -1.93 6.97
CA HIS A 100 1.77 -0.64 6.33
C HIS A 100 2.07 0.42 7.40
N TRP A 101 2.94 1.38 7.10
CA TRP A 101 3.14 2.55 7.96
C TRP A 101 3.57 2.24 9.42
N LEU A 102 4.34 1.17 9.66
CA LEU A 102 4.93 0.95 11.00
C LEU A 102 5.88 2.10 11.36
N HIS A 103 6.98 2.20 10.63
CA HIS A 103 7.91 3.33 10.73
C HIS A 103 7.96 4.13 9.43
N THR A 104 7.83 3.45 8.29
CA THR A 104 7.95 4.07 6.97
C THR A 104 6.89 3.54 6.00
N ARG A 105 6.75 4.21 4.85
CA ARG A 105 5.89 3.75 3.75
C ARG A 105 6.23 2.35 3.24
N LYS A 106 7.52 2.00 3.28
CA LYS A 106 8.03 0.72 2.79
C LYS A 106 7.90 -0.41 3.80
N SER A 107 7.40 -0.17 5.01
CA SER A 107 7.34 -1.15 6.11
C SER A 107 6.65 -2.47 5.75
N ALA A 108 5.61 -2.44 4.91
CA ALA A 108 4.93 -3.64 4.44
C ALA A 108 5.59 -4.33 3.24
N LEU A 109 6.65 -3.73 2.68
CA LEU A 109 7.33 -4.25 1.50
C LEU A 109 8.52 -5.09 1.92
N LEU A 110 8.86 -6.10 1.12
CA LEU A 110 10.02 -6.97 1.34
C LEU A 110 11.32 -6.17 1.52
N LEU A 111 11.45 -5.05 0.80
CA LEU A 111 12.62 -4.16 0.87
C LEU A 111 12.63 -3.22 2.08
N GLY A 112 11.53 -3.08 2.82
CA GLY A 112 11.43 -2.16 3.94
C GLY A 112 11.25 -2.82 5.31
N VAL A 113 10.73 -4.05 5.36
CA VAL A 113 10.46 -4.75 6.63
C VAL A 113 11.70 -4.98 7.50
N GLY A 114 12.90 -5.01 6.89
CA GLY A 114 14.16 -5.26 7.61
C GLY A 114 14.47 -4.21 8.68
N GLU A 115 14.20 -2.93 8.41
CA GLU A 115 14.44 -1.85 9.37
C GLU A 115 13.50 -1.93 10.58
N ASP A 116 12.23 -2.24 10.34
CA ASP A 116 11.25 -2.45 11.42
C ASP A 116 11.59 -3.69 12.24
N SER A 117 12.07 -4.76 11.58
CA SER A 117 12.50 -5.99 12.24
C SER A 117 13.70 -5.73 13.17
N ALA A 118 14.68 -4.94 12.71
CA ALA A 118 15.82 -4.55 13.53
C ALA A 118 15.41 -3.71 14.74
N TYR A 119 14.46 -2.78 14.56
CA TYR A 119 13.91 -1.98 15.65
C TYR A 119 13.20 -2.84 16.71
N VAL A 120 12.30 -3.74 16.29
CA VAL A 120 11.59 -4.66 17.21
C VAL A 120 12.58 -5.58 17.93
N ALA A 121 13.57 -6.12 17.22
CA ALA A 121 14.61 -6.94 17.83
C ALA A 121 15.42 -6.18 18.90
N GLY A 122 15.79 -4.92 18.63
CA GLY A 122 16.44 -4.05 19.61
C GLY A 122 15.58 -3.85 20.86
N HIS A 123 14.31 -3.52 20.70
CA HIS A 123 13.38 -3.37 21.83
C HIS A 123 13.21 -4.66 22.65
N ILE A 124 13.26 -5.83 22.00
CA ILE A 124 13.23 -7.13 22.71
C ILE A 124 14.50 -7.33 23.55
N LEU A 125 15.67 -6.95 23.04
CA LEU A 125 16.95 -7.08 23.75
C LEU A 125 17.05 -6.12 24.95
N ASP A 126 16.55 -4.90 24.81
CA ASP A 126 16.58 -3.87 25.87
C ASP A 126 15.64 -4.18 27.05
N ARG A 127 14.69 -5.09 26.86
CA ARG A 127 13.76 -5.56 27.91
C ARG A 127 14.24 -6.79 28.68
N ARG A 128 15.42 -7.34 28.35
CA ARG A 128 16.00 -8.47 29.09
C ARG A 128 16.69 -8.03 30.37
#